data_AF-A0A7S4RQJ8-F1
#
_entry.id   AF-A0A7S4RQJ8-F1
#
_cell.length_a   1.000
_cell.length_b   1.000
_cell.length_c   1.000
_cell.angle_alpha   90.00
_cell.angle_beta   90.00
_cell.angle_gamma   90.00
#
_symmetry.space_group_name_H-M   'P 1'
#
loop_
_entity.id
_entity.type
_entity.pdbx_description
1 polymer ?
#
loop_
_entity_poly.entity_id
_entity_poly.type
_entity_poly.pdbx_seq_one_letter_code
_entity_poly.pdbx_strand_id
1 'polypeptide(L)'
;ESTKMTFYYQRPPTLRLQPGPATKAYVKHHRDADYGHQNGELNYWIPLTQTTPSPSSSSLPPTLWIESTPNQGDYHPIQCSSYGEGVSFHGSSCIHYVPKNMSDKTRVSLDFRIGVEEYGFDSMWQMVGTKDDHTRRKVIM
;
A
#
# COMPACT_ATOMS: atom_id res chain seq x y z
N GLU A 1 -15.53 -29.39 -9.12
CA GLU A 1 -14.08 -29.25 -8.87
C GLU A 1 -13.82 -27.80 -8.47
N SER A 2 -12.94 -27.55 -7.49
CA SER A 2 -12.51 -26.19 -7.18
C SER A 2 -11.62 -25.70 -8.32
N THR A 3 -11.96 -24.58 -8.95
CA THR A 3 -11.08 -23.94 -9.93
C THR A 3 -9.79 -23.56 -9.22
N LYS A 4 -8.66 -24.07 -9.72
CA LYS A 4 -7.34 -23.67 -9.21
C LYS A 4 -7.09 -22.21 -9.54
N MET A 5 -6.59 -21.44 -8.58
CA MET A 5 -6.30 -20.02 -8.74
C MET A 5 -4.81 -19.75 -8.52
N THR A 6 -4.22 -18.95 -9.39
CA THR A 6 -2.79 -18.63 -9.37
C THR A 6 -2.56 -17.23 -8.83
N PHE A 7 -1.80 -17.16 -7.74
CA PHE A 7 -1.44 -15.92 -7.07
C PHE A 7 0.05 -15.64 -7.23
N TYR A 8 0.41 -14.37 -7.39
CA TYR A 8 1.77 -13.86 -7.31
C TYR A 8 1.84 -12.82 -6.20
N TYR A 9 2.41 -13.19 -5.06
CA TYR A 9 2.57 -12.25 -3.96
C TYR A 9 3.99 -11.67 -3.93
N GLN A 10 4.09 -10.37 -3.70
CA GLN A 10 5.35 -9.67 -3.48
C GLN A 10 6.04 -10.21 -2.22
N ARG A 11 7.33 -10.55 -2.33
CA ARG A 11 8.14 -11.01 -1.20
C ARG A 11 9.61 -10.57 -1.36
N PRO A 12 10.24 -9.98 -0.32
CA PRO A 12 9.63 -9.63 0.97
C PRO A 12 8.62 -8.48 0.83
N PRO A 13 7.70 -8.30 1.78
CA PRO A 13 6.92 -7.06 1.84
C PRO A 13 7.87 -5.86 1.96
N THR A 14 7.49 -4.73 1.39
CA THR A 14 8.26 -3.49 1.51
C THR A 14 8.08 -2.91 2.89
N LEU A 15 9.19 -2.69 3.60
CA LEU A 15 9.21 -1.90 4.83
C LEU A 15 9.26 -0.42 4.47
N ARG A 16 8.29 0.35 4.97
CA ARG A 16 8.27 1.81 4.83
C ARG A 16 8.59 2.46 6.16
N LEU A 17 9.59 3.33 6.13
CA LEU A 17 10.00 4.15 7.27
C LEU A 17 9.86 5.62 6.89
N GLN A 18 9.24 6.40 7.77
CA GLN A 18 9.17 7.85 7.62
C GLN A 18 9.39 8.49 8.99
N PRO A 19 10.65 8.84 9.32
CA PRO A 19 11.00 9.55 10.54
C PRO A 19 10.28 10.90 10.65
N GLY A 20 10.07 11.35 11.89
CA GLY A 20 9.48 12.65 12.20
C GLY A 20 10.34 13.42 13.23
N PRO A 21 10.28 14.76 13.26
CA PRO A 21 9.59 15.62 12.30
C PRO A 21 10.38 15.73 10.99
N ALA A 22 9.70 15.64 9.84
CA ALA A 22 10.32 15.71 8.53
C ALA A 22 9.49 16.51 7.53
N THR A 23 10.11 17.55 6.96
CA THR A 23 9.46 18.45 5.98
C THR A 23 9.54 17.96 4.54
N LYS A 24 10.43 16.98 4.26
CA LYS A 24 10.69 16.42 2.93
C LYS A 24 10.30 14.96 2.78
N ALA A 25 10.10 14.21 3.86
CA ALA A 25 9.69 12.82 3.81
C ALA A 25 8.16 12.76 3.71
N TYR A 26 7.64 12.56 2.49
CA TYR A 26 6.22 12.34 2.19
C TYR A 26 6.10 11.52 0.90
N VAL A 27 4.94 10.90 0.70
CA VAL A 27 4.61 10.22 -0.55
C VAL A 27 3.62 11.12 -1.29
N LYS A 28 3.89 11.41 -2.57
CA LYS A 28 3.01 12.23 -3.41
C LYS A 28 1.74 11.45 -3.76
N HIS A 29 0.72 12.18 -4.19
CA HIS A 29 -0.46 11.58 -4.82
C HIS A 29 -0.02 10.82 -6.07
N HIS A 30 -0.38 9.55 -6.15
CA HIS A 30 -0.12 8.70 -7.29
C HIS A 30 -1.10 7.52 -7.32
N ARG A 31 -1.19 6.89 -8.48
CA ARG A 31 -1.61 5.50 -8.60
C ARG A 31 -0.37 4.66 -8.80
N ASP A 32 -0.40 3.43 -8.31
CA ASP A 32 0.69 2.51 -8.57
C ASP A 32 0.84 2.24 -10.08
N ALA A 33 -0.26 2.31 -10.85
CA ALA A 33 -0.21 2.16 -12.30
C ALA A 33 0.65 3.22 -13.00
N ASP A 34 0.87 4.39 -12.38
CA ASP A 34 1.79 5.41 -12.89
C ASP A 34 3.26 4.95 -12.81
N TYR A 35 3.52 3.84 -12.10
CA TYR A 35 4.84 3.23 -11.90
C TYR A 35 4.95 1.80 -12.47
N GLY A 36 3.96 1.35 -13.25
CA GLY A 36 4.03 0.05 -13.94
C GLY A 36 3.24 -1.07 -13.29
N HIS A 37 2.45 -0.78 -12.27
CA HIS A 37 1.50 -1.72 -11.68
C HIS A 37 0.22 -1.86 -12.51
N GLN A 38 -0.50 -2.97 -12.33
CA GLN A 38 -1.64 -3.40 -13.14
C GLN A 38 -2.90 -3.64 -12.30
N ASN A 39 -4.07 -3.57 -12.91
CA ASN A 39 -5.34 -3.73 -12.19
C ASN A 39 -5.58 -5.15 -11.65
N GLY A 40 -4.86 -6.16 -12.16
CA GLY A 40 -4.89 -7.52 -11.64
C GLY A 40 -4.21 -7.71 -10.28
N GLU A 41 -3.65 -6.65 -9.68
CA GLU A 41 -3.04 -6.70 -8.35
C GLU A 41 -3.81 -5.90 -7.29
N LEU A 42 -3.82 -6.44 -6.08
CA LEU A 42 -4.39 -5.79 -4.90
C LEU A 42 -3.27 -5.41 -3.94
N ASN A 43 -3.31 -4.18 -3.44
CA ASN A 43 -2.38 -3.70 -2.43
C ASN A 43 -2.87 -4.11 -1.05
N TYR A 44 -1.93 -4.49 -0.19
CA TYR A 44 -2.14 -4.69 1.23
C TYR A 44 -1.21 -3.75 1.99
N TRP A 45 -1.78 -2.97 2.91
CA TRP A 45 -1.02 -2.05 3.75
C TRP A 45 -1.30 -2.36 5.23
N ILE A 46 -0.23 -2.56 5.99
CA ILE A 46 -0.28 -2.92 7.41
C ILE A 46 0.51 -1.87 8.20
N PRO A 47 -0.15 -1.03 9.01
CA PRO A 47 0.55 -0.14 9.92
C PRO A 47 1.27 -0.91 11.03
N LEU A 48 2.53 -0.57 11.28
CA LEU A 48 3.29 -1.01 12.45
C LEU A 48 3.42 0.10 13.51
N THR A 49 2.68 1.19 13.31
CA THR A 49 2.53 2.31 14.25
C THR A 49 1.06 2.62 14.43
N GLN A 50 0.68 3.09 15.61
CA GLN A 50 -0.69 3.46 15.91
C GLN A 50 -1.25 4.50 14.91
N THR A 51 -2.45 4.27 14.40
CA THR A 51 -3.12 5.13 13.41
C THR A 51 -4.35 5.85 13.95
N THR A 52 -4.82 5.46 15.14
CA THR A 52 -5.98 6.02 15.84
C THR A 52 -5.55 6.70 17.15
N PRO A 53 -6.21 7.78 17.59
CA PRO A 53 -5.93 8.39 18.89
C PRO A 53 -6.12 7.43 20.07
N SER A 54 -5.31 7.61 21.11
CA SER A 54 -5.41 6.91 22.40
C SER A 54 -5.10 7.89 23.52
N PRO A 55 -5.64 7.71 24.74
CA PRO A 55 -5.33 8.59 25.89
C PRO A 55 -3.84 8.79 26.16
N SER A 56 -2.99 7.84 25.75
CA SER A 56 -1.53 7.90 25.93
C SER A 56 -0.76 8.53 24.76
N SER A 57 -1.42 8.97 23.69
CA SER A 57 -0.75 9.49 22.48
C SER A 57 -1.15 10.93 22.17
N SER A 58 -0.25 11.86 22.48
CA SER A 58 -0.40 13.30 22.21
C SER A 58 -0.11 13.71 20.76
N SER A 59 0.66 12.91 20.01
CA SER A 59 0.97 13.13 18.60
C SER A 59 1.11 11.78 17.89
N LEU A 60 0.49 11.64 16.71
CA LEU A 60 0.52 10.44 15.90
C LEU A 60 1.26 10.68 14.58
N PRO A 61 2.03 9.69 14.09
CA PRO A 61 2.55 9.75 12.74
C PRO A 61 1.40 9.73 11.71
N PRO A 62 1.62 10.24 10.48
CA PRO A 62 0.62 10.20 9.44
C PRO A 62 0.31 8.76 9.01
N THR A 63 -0.90 8.53 8.53
CA THR A 63 -1.33 7.27 7.94
C THR A 63 -1.36 7.34 6.41
N LEU A 64 -1.68 6.23 5.76
CA LEU A 64 -1.99 6.18 4.32
C LEU A 64 -3.35 6.85 4.06
N TRP A 65 -3.43 7.70 3.04
CA TRP A 65 -4.67 8.33 2.58
C TRP A 65 -5.01 7.82 1.19
N ILE A 66 -6.28 7.48 0.96
CA ILE A 66 -6.75 6.81 -0.27
C ILE A 66 -8.11 7.38 -0.66
N GLU A 67 -8.38 7.52 -1.97
CA GLU A 67 -9.73 7.75 -2.50
C GLU A 67 -10.66 6.56 -2.22
N SER A 68 -11.97 6.81 -2.10
CA SER A 68 -12.95 5.72 -1.91
C SER A 68 -13.11 4.86 -3.18
N THR A 69 -13.10 5.51 -4.34
CA THR A 69 -13.11 4.88 -5.66
C THR A 69 -12.28 5.72 -6.66
N PRO A 70 -11.86 5.15 -7.80
CA PRO A 70 -10.93 5.83 -8.69
C PRO A 70 -11.42 7.21 -9.17
N ASN A 71 -10.56 8.22 -9.04
CA ASN A 71 -10.75 9.60 -9.50
C ASN A 71 -11.86 10.39 -8.77
N GLN A 72 -12.28 9.98 -7.57
CA GLN A 72 -13.26 10.73 -6.78
C GLN A 72 -12.66 11.97 -6.09
N GLY A 73 -11.36 11.97 -5.81
CA GLY A 73 -10.69 13.03 -5.04
C GLY A 73 -11.11 13.12 -3.57
N ASP A 74 -11.83 12.12 -3.04
CA ASP A 74 -12.31 12.06 -1.66
C ASP A 74 -11.34 11.28 -0.77
N TYR A 75 -10.19 11.89 -0.46
CA TYR A 75 -9.16 11.17 0.28
C TYR A 75 -9.51 11.00 1.75
N HIS A 76 -9.46 9.75 2.23
CA HIS A 76 -9.72 9.39 3.62
C HIS A 76 -8.48 8.74 4.26
N PRO A 77 -8.18 9.03 5.53
CA PRO A 77 -7.10 8.36 6.25
C PRO A 77 -7.49 6.92 6.59
N ILE A 78 -6.57 5.97 6.36
CA ILE A 78 -6.74 4.59 6.83
C ILE A 78 -6.47 4.52 8.33
N GLN A 79 -7.44 3.98 9.07
CA GLN A 79 -7.37 3.77 10.49
C GLN A 79 -7.54 2.28 10.80
N CYS A 80 -6.56 1.71 11.49
CA CYS A 80 -6.60 0.36 12.02
C CYS A 80 -6.73 0.46 13.54
N SER A 81 -7.69 -0.25 14.12
CA SER A 81 -8.00 -0.20 15.55
C SER A 81 -6.96 -0.94 16.37
N SER A 82 -6.36 -1.99 15.81
CA SER A 82 -5.41 -2.87 16.51
C SER A 82 -4.16 -3.15 15.68
N TYR A 83 -3.03 -3.45 16.36
CA TYR A 83 -1.85 -3.97 15.68
C TYR A 83 -2.15 -5.31 15.02
N GLY A 84 -1.61 -5.51 13.80
CA GLY A 84 -1.86 -6.71 13.00
C GLY A 84 -3.06 -6.59 12.06
N GLU A 85 -3.93 -5.60 12.24
CA GLU A 85 -4.90 -5.22 11.23
C GLU A 85 -4.20 -4.51 10.06
N GLY A 86 -4.78 -4.66 8.88
CA GLY A 86 -4.35 -3.97 7.67
C GLY A 86 -5.54 -3.73 6.75
N VAL A 87 -5.30 -2.98 5.68
CA VAL A 87 -6.31 -2.72 4.64
C VAL A 87 -5.84 -3.30 3.32
N SER A 88 -6.78 -3.81 2.54
CA SER A 88 -6.57 -4.08 1.13
C SER A 88 -7.26 -3.02 0.27
N PHE A 89 -6.62 -2.57 -0.80
CA PHE A 89 -7.16 -1.53 -1.67
C PHE A 89 -6.64 -1.64 -3.10
N HIS A 90 -7.34 -1.00 -4.04
CA HIS A 90 -6.97 -0.96 -5.46
C HIS A 90 -5.93 0.13 -5.74
N GLY A 91 -4.68 -0.06 -5.27
CA GLY A 91 -3.63 0.97 -5.40
C GLY A 91 -3.21 1.30 -6.83
N SER A 92 -3.42 0.37 -7.77
CA SER A 92 -3.23 0.61 -9.21
C SER A 92 -4.26 1.58 -9.80
N SER A 93 -5.44 1.70 -9.19
CA SER A 93 -6.54 2.54 -9.72
C SER A 93 -6.89 3.75 -8.85
N CYS A 94 -6.92 3.59 -7.53
CA CYS A 94 -7.24 4.67 -6.59
C CYS A 94 -5.99 5.48 -6.25
N ILE A 95 -6.11 6.81 -6.30
CA ILE A 95 -5.03 7.70 -5.90
C ILE A 95 -4.83 7.57 -4.39
N HIS A 96 -3.56 7.48 -3.99
CA HIS A 96 -3.18 7.42 -2.58
C HIS A 96 -1.88 8.18 -2.32
N TYR A 97 -1.68 8.55 -1.05
CA TYR A 97 -0.51 9.32 -0.61
C TYR A 97 -0.28 9.19 0.89
N VAL A 98 0.86 9.71 1.35
CA VAL A 98 1.17 9.80 2.78
C VAL A 98 1.62 11.24 3.07
N PRO A 99 0.91 11.97 3.95
CA PRO A 99 1.31 13.33 4.36
C PRO A 99 2.71 13.38 4.98
N LYS A 100 3.24 14.60 5.12
CA LYS A 100 4.50 14.85 5.85
C LYS A 100 4.34 14.44 7.31
N ASN A 101 5.37 13.82 7.88
CA ASN A 101 5.35 13.44 9.28
C ASN A 101 5.82 14.61 10.15
N MET A 102 4.86 15.32 10.74
CA MET A 102 5.13 16.44 11.65
C MET A 102 5.20 16.00 13.13
N SER A 103 4.99 14.71 13.42
CA SER A 103 5.13 14.16 14.77
C SER A 103 6.60 13.92 15.12
N ASP A 104 6.86 13.66 16.40
CA ASP A 104 8.16 13.22 16.95
C ASP A 104 8.37 11.69 16.86
N LYS A 105 7.43 10.97 16.24
CA LYS A 105 7.44 9.50 16.12
C LYS A 105 7.73 9.10 14.69
N THR A 106 8.53 8.05 14.50
CA THR A 106 8.70 7.43 13.17
C THR A 106 7.44 6.69 12.78
N ARG A 107 6.89 6.96 11.60
CA ARG A 107 5.87 6.11 10.97
C ARG A 107 6.52 4.85 10.42
N VAL A 108 5.94 3.69 10.72
CA VAL A 108 6.40 2.40 10.20
C VAL A 108 5.21 1.63 9.64
N SER A 109 5.37 1.06 8.44
CA SER A 109 4.37 0.16 7.85
C SER A 109 5.01 -0.90 6.96
N LEU A 110 4.25 -1.96 6.70
CA LEU A 110 4.52 -2.93 5.64
C LEU A 110 3.52 -2.74 4.50
N ASP A 111 3.98 -2.82 3.26
CA ASP A 111 3.11 -2.97 2.10
C ASP A 111 3.57 -4.10 1.18
N PHE A 112 2.61 -4.80 0.59
CA PHE A 112 2.86 -5.80 -0.45
C PHE A 112 1.66 -5.88 -1.38
N ARG A 113 1.87 -6.47 -2.55
CA ARG A 113 0.84 -6.67 -3.56
C ARG A 113 0.62 -8.16 -3.79
N ILE A 114 -0.62 -8.53 -4.11
CA ILE A 114 -0.97 -9.86 -4.61
C ILE A 114 -1.61 -9.69 -5.98
N GLY A 115 -0.94 -10.20 -7.00
CA GLY A 115 -1.50 -10.40 -8.34
C GLY A 115 -2.30 -11.68 -8.42
N VAL A 116 -3.45 -11.65 -9.09
CA VAL A 116 -4.29 -12.83 -9.33
C VAL A 116 -4.42 -13.06 -10.83
N GLU A 117 -3.83 -14.14 -11.33
CA GLU A 117 -3.67 -14.41 -12.78
C GLU A 117 -5.04 -14.43 -13.48
N GLU A 118 -6.02 -15.06 -12.85
CA GLU A 118 -7.39 -15.23 -13.36
C GLU A 118 -8.19 -13.91 -13.39
N TYR A 119 -7.74 -12.87 -12.69
CA TYR A 119 -8.32 -11.53 -12.73
C TYR A 119 -7.46 -10.55 -13.53
N GLY A 120 -6.63 -11.06 -14.45
CA GLY A 120 -5.89 -10.25 -15.42
C GLY A 120 -4.53 -9.79 -14.94
N PHE A 121 -3.93 -10.44 -13.93
CA PHE A 121 -2.54 -10.22 -13.59
C PHE A 121 -1.61 -10.95 -14.56
N ASP A 122 -0.84 -10.22 -15.35
CA ASP A 122 0.23 -10.75 -16.18
C ASP A 122 1.56 -10.70 -15.41
N SER A 123 2.10 -11.88 -15.06
CA SER A 123 3.38 -11.97 -14.35
C SER A 123 4.59 -11.46 -15.16
N MET A 124 4.45 -11.36 -16.48
CA MET A 124 5.48 -10.88 -17.41
C MET A 124 5.32 -9.39 -17.75
N TRP A 125 4.28 -8.74 -17.22
CA TRP A 125 4.03 -7.32 -17.45
C TRP A 125 5.21 -6.45 -17.00
N GLN A 126 5.61 -5.53 -17.87
CA GLN A 126 6.58 -4.49 -17.60
C GLN A 126 6.18 -3.21 -18.32
N MET A 127 6.18 -2.09 -17.60
CA MET A 127 6.02 -0.78 -18.21
C MET A 127 7.35 -0.33 -18.84
N VAL A 128 7.28 0.18 -20.07
CA VAL A 128 8.46 0.69 -20.77
C VAL A 128 9.10 1.82 -19.96
N GLY A 129 10.40 1.68 -19.66
CA GLY A 129 11.16 2.68 -18.92
C GLY A 129 11.08 2.53 -17.39
N THR A 130 10.32 1.56 -16.87
CA THR A 130 10.40 1.16 -15.46
C THR A 130 11.20 -0.13 -15.32
N LYS A 131 11.72 -0.39 -14.13
CA LYS A 131 12.27 -1.70 -13.76
C LYS A 131 11.30 -2.32 -12.78
N ASP A 132 10.98 -3.59 -12.97
CA ASP A 132 10.29 -4.38 -11.95
C ASP A 132 11.20 -4.45 -10.71
N ASP A 133 10.79 -3.79 -9.64
CA ASP A 133 11.59 -3.62 -8.42
C ASP A 133 11.11 -4.55 -7.29
N HIS A 134 10.15 -5.43 -7.57
CA HIS A 134 9.55 -6.31 -6.58
C HIS A 134 9.68 -7.78 -6.98
N THR A 135 10.44 -8.53 -6.20
CA THR A 135 10.46 -10.00 -6.31
C THR A 135 9.12 -10.59 -5.89
N ARG A 136 8.64 -11.59 -6.63
CA ARG A 136 7.33 -12.24 -6.42
C ARG A 136 7.48 -13.74 -6.23
N ARG A 137 6.53 -14.37 -5.53
CA ARG A 137 6.41 -15.83 -5.45
C ARG A 137 5.05 -16.28 -5.97
N LYS A 138 5.06 -17.34 -6.78
CA LYS A 138 3.86 -18.00 -7.30
C LYS A 138 3.29 -18.99 -6.28
N VAL A 139 1.98 -18.99 -6.12
CA VAL A 139 1.21 -19.99 -5.36
C VAL A 139 -0.01 -20.39 -6.18
N ILE A 140 -0.34 -21.67 -6.17
CA ILE A 140 -1.54 -22.21 -6.80
C ILE A 140 -2.39 -22.80 -5.67
N MET A 141 -3.62 -22.33 -5.52
CA MET A 141 -4.58 -22.80 -4.51
C MET A 141 -5.79 -23.45 -5.17
#